data_AF-A0A7C6AGZ7-F1
#
_entry.id   AF-A0A7C6AGZ7-F1
#
_cell.length_a   1.000
_cell.length_b   1.000
_cell.length_c   1.000
_cell.angle_alpha   90.00
_cell.angle_beta   90.00
_cell.angle_gamma   90.00
#
_symmetry.space_group_name_H-M   'P 1'
#
loop_
_entity.id
_entity.type
_entity.pdbx_description
1 polymer ?
#
loop_
_entity_poly.entity_id
_entity_poly.type
_entity_poly.pdbx_seq_one_letter_code
_entity_poly.pdbx_strand_id
1 'polypeptide(L)' 'MHHKVMIVDGRIVVTGSYNWAWPAEENNYENVLAIEDSEVAAMYEMEFQGLWDHGLTP' A
#
# COMPACT_ATOMS: atom_id res chain seq x y z
N MET A 1 -8.80 -8.90 1.54
CA MET A 1 -7.92 -7.75 1.25
C MET A 1 -7.11 -7.44 2.51
N HIS A 2 -5.77 -7.60 2.47
CA HIS A 2 -4.88 -7.40 3.64
C HIS A 2 -3.66 -6.52 3.33
N HIS A 3 -3.65 -5.86 2.16
CA HIS A 3 -2.58 -4.94 1.78
C HIS A 3 -2.59 -3.71 2.69
N LYS A 4 -1.41 -3.24 3.08
CA LYS A 4 -1.21 -1.93 3.70
C LYS A 4 -0.25 -1.15 2.82
N VAL A 5 -0.80 -0.44 1.85
CA VAL A 5 -0.06 0.16 0.75
C VAL A 5 -0.57 1.57 0.52
N MET A 6 0.34 2.52 0.37
CA MET A 6 0.08 3.88 -0.14
C MET A 6 0.97 4.13 -1.36
N ILE A 7 0.39 4.70 -2.40
CA ILE A 7 1.08 5.12 -3.62
C ILE A 7 0.95 6.63 -3.71
N VAL A 8 2.07 7.34 -3.85
CA VAL A 8 2.11 8.81 -3.91
C VAL A 8 2.66 9.24 -5.27
N ASP A 9 1.84 10.00 -6.00
CA ASP A 9 2.16 10.63 -7.29
C ASP A 9 2.77 9.70 -8.35
N GLY A 10 2.46 8.40 -8.32
CA GLY A 10 3.02 7.39 -9.22
C GLY A 10 4.55 7.22 -9.09
N ARG A 11 5.13 7.59 -7.94
CA ARG A 11 6.59 7.63 -7.75
C ARG A 11 7.07 6.96 -6.47
N ILE A 12 6.28 7.05 -5.40
CA ILE A 12 6.65 6.48 -4.10
C ILE A 12 5.62 5.44 -3.71
N VAL A 13 6.09 4.28 -3.27
CA VAL A 13 5.28 3.27 -2.60
C VAL A 13 5.69 3.16 -1.15
N VAL A 14 4.73 3.32 -0.25
CA VAL A 14 4.88 3.00 1.17
C VAL A 14 4.14 1.70 1.44
N THR A 15 4.85 0.69 1.93
CA THR A 15 4.30 -0.65 2.19
C THR A 15 4.98 -1.30 3.39
N GLY A 16 4.37 -2.36 3.93
CA GLY A 16 4.94 -3.13 5.02
C GLY A 16 3.89 -3.90 5.81
N SER A 17 4.21 -4.19 7.06
CA SER A 17 3.28 -4.86 7.98
C SER A 17 2.33 -3.86 8.67
N TYR A 18 2.73 -2.59 8.74
CA TYR A 18 2.03 -1.53 9.46
C TYR A 18 0.60 -1.31 8.97
N ASN A 19 -0.39 -1.60 9.84
CA ASN A 19 -1.77 -1.15 9.63
C ASN A 19 -1.89 0.30 10.09
N TRP A 20 -2.62 1.17 9.36
CA TRP A 20 -2.89 2.54 9.82
C TRP A 20 -3.91 2.58 10.96
N ALA A 21 -3.48 2.12 12.14
CA ALA A 21 -4.29 2.00 13.34
C ALA A 21 -3.41 2.14 14.59
N TRP A 22 -4.03 2.60 15.68
CA TRP A 22 -3.36 2.85 16.96
C TRP A 22 -2.50 1.68 17.50
N PRO A 23 -2.92 0.40 17.42
CA PRO A 23 -2.10 -0.71 17.91
C PRO A 23 -0.78 -0.87 17.14
N ALA A 24 -0.78 -0.58 15.83
CA ALA A 24 0.43 -0.66 15.01
C ALA A 24 1.47 0.41 15.39
N GLU A 25 1.01 1.56 15.87
CA GLU A 25 1.85 2.66 16.32
C GLU A 25 2.47 2.41 17.70
N GLU A 26 1.69 1.92 18.66
CA GLU A 26 2.12 1.87 20.06
C GLU A 26 2.53 0.48 20.56
N ASN A 27 2.00 -0.59 19.99
CA ASN A 27 2.02 -1.92 20.63
C ASN A 27 2.65 -3.02 19.77
N ASN A 28 2.75 -2.82 18.46
CA ASN A 28 3.31 -3.81 17.55
C ASN A 28 4.69 -3.41 17.06
N TYR A 29 5.53 -4.41 16.81
CA TYR A 29 6.75 -4.23 16.02
C TYR A 29 6.40 -4.35 14.55
N GLU A 30 6.29 -3.22 13.88
CA GLU A 30 5.92 -3.13 12.48
C GLU A 30 7.11 -2.68 11.63
N ASN A 31 7.14 -3.08 10.36
CA ASN A 31 8.05 -2.51 9.38
C ASN A 31 7.29 -1.59 8.42
N VAL A 32 7.95 -0.50 8.03
CA VAL A 32 7.51 0.40 6.96
C VAL A 32 8.67 0.58 6.00
N LEU A 33 8.40 0.37 4.72
CA LEU A 33 9.34 0.58 3.63
C LEU A 33 8.78 1.67 2.71
N ALA A 34 9.58 2.70 2.47
CA ALA A 34 9.32 3.70 1.43
C ALA A 34 10.26 3.42 0.25
N ILE A 35 9.69 3.15 -0.92
CA ILE A 35 10.40 2.89 -2.17
C ILE A 35 10.13 4.05 -3.11
N GLU A 36 11.15 4.84 -3.44
CA GLU A 36 11.07 5.88 -4.47
C GLU A 36 11.57 5.31 -5.80
N ASP A 37 10.64 4.72 -6.56
CA ASP A 37 10.88 4.14 -7.87
C ASP A 37 9.56 4.13 -8.66
N SER A 38 9.53 4.81 -9.80
CA SER A 38 8.31 4.96 -10.61
C SER A 38 7.87 3.65 -11.27
N GLU A 39 8.78 2.74 -11.58
CA GLU A 39 8.43 1.43 -12.16
C GLU A 39 7.77 0.55 -11.10
N VAL A 40 8.31 0.55 -9.87
CA VAL A 40 7.67 -0.13 -8.74
C VAL A 40 6.31 0.47 -8.43
N ALA A 41 6.19 1.81 -8.42
CA ALA A 41 4.91 2.48 -8.21
C ALA A 41 3.86 2.08 -9.26
N ALA A 42 4.22 2.07 -10.54
CA ALA A 42 3.33 1.67 -11.62
C ALA A 42 2.82 0.21 -11.47
N MET A 43 3.66 -0.71 -10.98
CA MET A 43 3.23 -2.09 -10.70
C MET A 43 2.18 -2.15 -9.58
N TYR A 44 2.37 -1.38 -8.51
CA TYR A 44 1.39 -1.30 -7.42
C TYR A 44 0.08 -0.60 -7.85
N GLU A 45 0.14 0.41 -8.71
CA GLU A 45 -1.04 1.07 -9.26
C GLU A 45 -1.88 0.12 -10.12
N MET A 46 -1.23 -0.75 -10.90
CA MET A 46 -1.92 -1.75 -11.70
C MET A 46 -2.73 -2.73 -10.83
N GLU A 47 -2.12 -3.23 -9.74
CA GLU A 47 -2.82 -4.09 -8.78
C GLU A 47 -3.95 -3.33 -8.08
N PHE A 48 -3.71 -2.09 -7.65
CA PHE A 48 -4.74 -1.25 -7.05
C PHE A 48 -5.95 -1.07 -7.98
N GLN A 49 -5.71 -0.76 -9.26
CA GLN A 49 -6.77 -0.58 -10.24
C GLN A 49 -7.57 -1.87 -10.44
N GLY A 50 -6.91 -3.03 -10.52
CA GLY A 50 -7.58 -4.32 -10.61
C GLY A 50 -8.49 -4.59 -9.41
N LEU A 51 -7.99 -4.36 -8.20
CA LEU A 51 -8.78 -4.50 -6.97
C LEU A 51 -9.95 -3.51 -6.91
N TRP A 52 -9.73 -2.28 -7.36
CA TRP A 52 -10.74 -1.22 -7.40
C TRP A 52 -11.88 -1.59 -8.33
N ASP A 53 -11.57 -2.02 -9.55
CA ASP A 53 -12.56 -2.46 -10.54
C ASP A 53 -13.36 -3.67 -10.04
N HIS A 54 -12.69 -4.63 -9.41
CA HIS A 54 -13.35 -5.77 -8.77
C HIS A 54 -14.26 -5.35 -7.61
N GLY A 55 -13.85 -4.40 -6.77
CA GLY A 55 -14.68 -3.89 -5.68
C GLY A 55 -15.91 -3.12 -6.14
N LEU A 56 -15.89 -2.59 -7.37
CA LEU A 56 -17.02 -1.93 -8.02
C LEU A 56 -17.97 -2.90 -8.73
N THR A 57 -17.59 -4.17 -8.89
CA THR A 57 -18.46 -5.22 -9.44
C THR A 57 -19.11 -6.01 -8.28
N PRO A 58 -20.44 -5.97 -8.10
CA PRO A 58 -21.14 -6.67 -7.02
C PRO A 58 -21.05 -8.20 -7.08
#